data_AF-A0AAE3DDZ2-F1
#
_entry.id   AF-A0AAE3DDZ2-F1
#
_cell.length_a   1.000
_cell.length_b   1.000
_cell.length_c   1.000
_cell.angle_alpha   90.00
_cell.angle_beta   90.00
_cell.angle_gamma   90.00
#
_symmetry.space_group_name_H-M   'P 1'
#
loop_
_entity.id
_entity.type
_entity.pdbx_description
1 polymer ?
#
loop_
_entity_poly.entity_id
_entity_poly.type
_entity_poly.pdbx_seq_one_letter_code
_entity_poly.pdbx_strand_id
1 'polypeptide(L)' 'MANCKVIAVANQKGGVGKSTSVYCIGAGLAMDGRKVLLVDVDPQGDLTKMLGQRKPHELTHT' A
#
# COMPACT_ATOMS: atom_id res chain seq x y z
N MET A 1 14.41 -3.04 19.78
CA MET A 1 13.55 -3.21 18.58
C MET A 1 13.35 -1.85 17.95
N ALA A 2 13.43 -1.74 16.62
CA ALA A 2 13.10 -0.48 15.95
C ALA A 2 11.59 -0.22 16.09
N ASN A 3 11.20 0.97 16.56
CA ASN A 3 9.80 1.34 16.76
C ASN A 3 9.22 1.84 15.42
N CYS A 4 8.44 1.01 14.74
CA CYS A 4 7.74 1.36 13.51
C CYS A 4 6.35 1.94 13.84
N LYS A 5 6.01 3.10 13.25
CA LYS A 5 4.65 3.64 13.34
C LYS A 5 3.75 2.94 12.33
N VAL A 6 2.81 2.14 12.84
CA VAL A 6 1.81 1.45 12.01
C VAL A 6 0.58 2.35 11.80
N ILE A 7 0.15 2.47 10.54
CA ILE A 7 -1.04 3.23 10.14
C ILE A 7 -1.89 2.31 9.25
N ALA A 8 -3.18 2.15 9.59
CA ALA A 8 -4.13 1.37 8.81
C ALA A 8 -5.22 2.29 8.24
N VAL A 9 -5.53 2.15 6.95
CA VAL A 9 -6.60 2.87 6.27
C VAL A 9 -7.70 1.89 5.90
N ALA A 10 -8.82 1.96 6.62
CA ALA A 10 -9.94 1.04 6.45
C ALA A 10 -11.25 1.81 6.29
N ASN A 11 -12.10 1.33 5.37
CA ASN A 11 -13.47 1.80 5.17
C ASN A 11 -14.26 0.71 4.45
N GLN A 12 -15.43 0.38 4.98
CA GLN A 12 -16.36 -0.61 4.45
C GLN A 12 -16.92 -0.28 3.06
N LYS A 13 -16.96 1.00 2.66
CA LYS A 13 -17.38 1.41 1.32
C LYS A 13 -16.24 1.25 0.30
N GLY A 14 -16.54 0.62 -0.83
CA GLY A 14 -15.67 0.56 -2.00
C GLY A 14 -15.54 1.91 -2.73
N GLY A 15 -14.44 2.13 -3.46
CA GLY A 15 -14.28 3.32 -4.30
C GLY A 15 -14.11 4.66 -3.56
N VAL A 16 -13.80 4.64 -2.25
CA VAL A 16 -13.60 5.84 -1.42
C VAL A 16 -12.14 6.33 -1.37
N GLY A 17 -11.27 5.77 -2.21
CA GLY A 17 -9.87 6.21 -2.31
C GLY A 17 -8.89 5.60 -1.29
N LYS A 18 -9.23 4.52 -0.58
CA LYS A 18 -8.34 3.89 0.42
C LYS A 18 -6.93 3.59 -0.12
N SER A 19 -6.84 2.80 -1.19
CA SER A 19 -5.57 2.39 -1.79
C SER A 19 -4.80 3.59 -2.35
N THR A 20 -5.52 4.55 -2.95
CA THR A 20 -4.95 5.81 -3.44
C THR A 20 -4.33 6.63 -2.31
N SER A 21 -5.03 6.78 -1.17
CA SER A 21 -4.51 7.48 -0.01
C SER A 21 -3.28 6.79 0.57
N VAL A 22 -3.31 5.45 0.70
CA VAL A 22 -2.15 4.66 1.17
C VAL A 22 -0.95 4.86 0.25
N TYR A 23 -1.15 4.79 -1.07
CA TYR A 23 -0.11 5.05 -2.07
C TYR A 23 0.49 6.45 -1.95
N CYS A 24 -0.36 7.50 -1.97
CA CYS A 24 0.11 8.88 -1.92
C CYS A 24 0.83 9.22 -0.60
N ILE A 25 0.29 8.78 0.54
CA ILE A 25 0.93 8.97 1.85
C ILE A 25 2.27 8.22 1.89
N GLY A 26 2.28 6.96 1.47
CA GLY A 26 3.50 6.15 1.44
C GLY A 26 4.59 6.72 0.55
N ALA A 27 4.24 7.12 -0.67
CA ALA A 27 5.15 7.75 -1.61
C ALA A 27 5.69 9.07 -1.05
N GLY A 28 4.83 9.92 -0.47
CA GLY A 28 5.26 11.17 0.15
C GLY A 28 6.23 10.95 1.31
N LEU A 29 5.97 9.97 2.19
CA LEU A 29 6.88 9.62 3.28
C LEU A 29 8.22 9.04 2.78
N ALA A 30 8.19 8.24 1.71
CA ALA A 30 9.41 7.71 1.11
C ALA A 30 10.24 8.82 0.45
N MET A 31 9.59 9.77 -0.23
CA MET A 31 10.23 10.96 -0.79
C MET A 31 10.82 11.89 0.28
N ASP A 32 10.24 11.92 1.49
CA ASP A 32 10.78 12.58 2.69
C ASP A 32 11.96 11.80 3.33
N GLY A 33 12.47 10.76 2.67
CA GLY A 33 13.63 9.98 3.13
C GLY A 33 13.31 8.95 4.22
N ARG A 34 12.03 8.67 4.49
CA ARG A 34 11.65 7.67 5.50
C ARG A 34 11.66 6.26 4.90
N LYS A 35 11.99 5.27 5.75
CA LYS A 35 11.77 3.87 5.43
C LYS A 35 10.29 3.55 5.57
N VAL A 36 9.65 3.21 4.45
CA VAL A 36 8.20 2.94 4.37
C VAL A 36 7.98 1.52 3.88
N LEU A 37 7.05 0.82 4.53
CA LEU A 37 6.50 -0.45 4.05
C LEU A 37 5.01 -0.23 3.76
N LEU A 38 4.60 -0.51 2.53
CA LEU A 38 3.18 -0.54 2.15
C LEU A 38 2.71 -1.99 2.11
N VAL A 39 1.55 -2.24 2.72
CA VAL A 39 0.94 -3.56 2.80
C VAL A 39 -0.43 -3.50 2.15
N ASP A 40 -0.65 -4.35 1.16
CA ASP A 40 -1.93 -4.52 0.48
C ASP A 40 -2.62 -5.77 1.04
N VAL A 41 -3.81 -5.58 1.61
CA VAL A 41 -4.65 -6.65 2.17
C VAL A 41 -6.00 -6.74 1.47
N ASP A 42 -6.18 -5.98 0.39
CA ASP A 42 -7.40 -6.02 -0.42
C ASP A 42 -7.21 -7.06 -1.55
N PRO A 43 -8.08 -8.07 -1.67
CA PRO A 43 -8.02 -9.05 -2.77
C PRO A 43 -8.02 -8.41 -4.17
N GLN A 44 -8.52 -7.18 -4.32
CA GLN A 44 -8.45 -6.47 -5.61
C GLN A 44 -7.02 -6.07 -6.00
N GLY A 45 -6.12 -5.92 -5.02
CA GLY A 45 -4.69 -5.68 -5.27
C GLY A 45 -4.37 -4.33 -5.89
N ASP A 46 -5.24 -3.32 -5.75
CA ASP A 46 -5.09 -2.04 -6.44
C ASP A 46 -3.87 -1.26 -5.97
N LEU A 47 -3.51 -1.35 -4.69
CA LEU A 47 -2.29 -0.72 -4.18
C LEU A 47 -1.05 -1.38 -4.81
N THR A 48 -1.04 -2.71 -4.89
CA THR A 48 0.03 -3.49 -5.53
C THR A 48 0.20 -3.12 -7.01
N LYS A 49 -0.91 -2.95 -7.75
CA LYS A 49 -0.88 -2.47 -9.15
C LYS A 49 -0.29 -1.07 -9.27
N MET A 50 -0.64 -0.15 -8.37
CA MET A 50 -0.10 1.22 -8.33
C MET A 50 1.41 1.25 -8.06
N LEU A 51 1.94 0.23 -7.37
CA LEU A 51 3.38 0.05 -7.12
C LEU A 51 4.13 -0.62 -8.28
N GLY A 52 3.49 -0.77 -9.45
CA GLY A 52 4.12 -1.28 -10.67
C GLY A 52 3.91 -2.77 -10.92
N GLN A 53 3.39 -3.52 -9.95
CA GLN A 53 3.04 -4.93 -10.13
C GLN A 53 1.66 -5.08 -10.78
N ARG A 54 1.61 -4.86 -12.10
CA ARG A 54 0.36 -4.83 -12.88
C ARG A 54 -0.43 -6.13 -12.86
N LYS A 55 0.23 -7.25 -12.58
CA LYS A 55 -0.38 -8.58 -12.48
C LYS A 55 -0.05 -9.23 -11.13
N PRO A 56 -0.64 -8.74 -10.02
CA PRO A 56 -0.30 -9.23 -8.68
C PRO A 56 -0.57 -10.72 -8.50
N HIS A 57 -1.55 -11.27 -9.20
CA HIS A 57 -1.95 -12.67 -9.14
C HIS A 57 -0.97 -13.63 -9.85
N GLU A 58 -0.06 -13.10 -10.69
CA GLU A 58 0.98 -13.90 -11.34
C GLU A 58 2.31 -13.90 -10.55
N LEU A 59 2.35 -13.22 -9.39
CA LEU A 59 3.54 -13.23 -8.53
C LEU A 59 3.78 -14.64 -8.00
N THR A 60 4.93 -15.20 -8.33
CA THR A 60 5.41 -16.44 -7.72
C THR A 60 5.63 -16.19 -6.23
N HIS A 61 5.12 -17.08 -5.38
CA HIS A 61 5.44 -17.05 -3.95
C HIS A 61 6.96 -17.22 -3.78
N THR A 62 7.62 -16.16 -3.32
CA THR A 62 9.04 -16.14 -2.95
C THR A 62 9.24 -16.62 -1.53
#